data_AF-A0A1J5B806-F1
#
_entry.id   AF-A0A1J5B806-F1
#
_cell.length_a   1.000
_cell.length_b   1.000
_cell.length_c   1.000
_cell.angle_alpha   90.00
_cell.angle_beta   90.00
_cell.angle_gamma   90.00
#
_symmetry.space_group_name_H-M   'P 1'
#
loop_
_entity.id
_entity.type
_entity.pdbx_description
1 polymer ?
#
loop_
_entity_poly.entity_id
_entity_poly.type
_entity_poly.pdbx_seq_one_letter_code
_entity_poly.pdbx_strand_id
1 'polypeptide(L)' 'MNPKQLSLDQAYQQLQSIVKEFEAETLDLETSIPKFKKGLELAKFLEDKLTKIKNEVQEIKEKF' A
#
# COMPACT_ATOMS: atom_id res chain seq x y z
N MET A 1 10.94 -18.36 4.05
CA MET A 1 10.11 -17.14 3.87
C MET A 1 9.72 -16.62 5.23
N ASN A 2 10.15 -15.42 5.62
CA ASN A 2 9.77 -14.82 6.92
C ASN A 2 8.30 -14.37 6.86
N PRO A 3 7.38 -14.94 7.66
CA PRO A 3 5.93 -14.62 7.61
C PRO A 3 5.57 -13.24 8.21
N LYS A 4 6.51 -12.30 8.33
CA LYS A 4 6.34 -11.01 9.04
C LYS A 4 6.54 -9.76 8.17
N GLN A 5 6.77 -9.89 6.86
CA GLN A 5 6.91 -8.74 5.97
C GLN A 5 5.82 -8.76 4.91
N LEU A 6 4.97 -7.73 4.93
CA LEU A 6 3.94 -7.49 3.92
C LEU A 6 4.61 -7.32 2.55
N SER A 7 4.17 -8.09 1.55
CA SER A 7 4.62 -7.89 0.16
C SER A 7 3.92 -6.69 -0.50
N LEU A 8 4.46 -6.23 -1.63
CA LEU A 8 3.87 -5.11 -2.40
C LEU A 8 2.47 -5.49 -2.90
N ASP A 9 2.31 -6.69 -3.47
CA ASP A 9 1.03 -7.20 -3.95
C ASP A 9 0.02 -7.33 -2.82
N GLN A 10 0.42 -7.88 -1.66
CA GLN A 10 -0.46 -7.99 -0.51
C GLN A 10 -0.92 -6.62 0.02
N ALA A 11 0.00 -5.65 0.11
CA ALA A 11 -0.35 -4.29 0.53
C ALA A 11 -1.31 -3.63 -0.45
N TYR A 12 -1.09 -3.82 -1.75
CA TYR A 12 -1.95 -3.29 -2.80
C TYR A 12 -3.35 -3.91 -2.76
N GLN A 13 -3.44 -5.24 -2.63
CA GLN A 13 -4.73 -5.94 -2.50
C GLN A 13 -5.50 -5.48 -1.26
N GLN A 14 -4.82 -5.28 -0.12
CA GLN A 14 -5.45 -4.75 1.08
C GLN A 14 -5.97 -3.32 0.88
N LEU A 15 -5.20 -2.46 0.21
CA LEU A 15 -5.62 -1.09 -0.09
C LEU A 15 -6.83 -1.08 -1.03
N GLN A 16 -6.83 -1.92 -2.08
CA GLN A 16 -7.97 -2.07 -2.99
C GLN A 16 -9.22 -2.55 -2.26
N SER A 17 -9.09 -3.48 -1.31
CA SER A 17 -10.23 -3.91 -0.48
C SER A 17 -10.80 -2.75 0.31
N ILE A 18 -9.95 -1.96 0.97
CA ILE A 18 -10.40 -0.78 1.72
C ILE A 18 -11.14 0.20 0.80
N VAL A 19 -10.57 0.53 -0.36
CA VAL A 19 -11.21 1.44 -1.32
C VAL A 19 -12.60 0.92 -1.74
N LYS A 20 -12.73 -0.36 -2.07
CA LYS A 20 -14.02 -0.96 -2.43
C LYS A 20 -15.05 -0.86 -1.30
N GLU A 21 -14.64 -1.00 -0.05
CA GLU A 21 -15.53 -0.83 1.10
C GLU A 21 -15.99 0.62 1.28
N PHE A 22 -15.12 1.60 0.97
CA PHE A 22 -15.51 3.01 0.93
C PHE A 22 -16.47 3.33 -0.24
N GLU A 23 -16.20 2.78 -1.42
CA GLU A 23 -17.06 2.94 -2.62
C GLU A 23 -18.43 2.29 -2.48
N ALA A 24 -18.55 1.27 -1.62
CA ALA A 24 -19.84 0.65 -1.32
C ALA A 24 -20.77 1.55 -0.49
N GLU A 25 -20.27 2.68 0.06
CA GLU A 25 -21.02 3.62 0.90
C GLU A 25 -21.71 2.96 2.12
N THR A 26 -21.27 1.77 2.52
CA THR A 26 -21.84 1.01 3.65
C THR A 26 -21.15 1.27 4.98
N LEU A 27 -20.10 2.11 5.00
CA LEU A 27 -19.31 2.39 6.20
C LEU A 27 -19.87 3.59 6.96
N ASP A 28 -20.08 3.43 8.27
CA ASP A 28 -20.37 4.54 9.17
C ASP A 28 -19.09 5.29 9.59
N LEU A 29 -19.24 6.39 10.32
CA LEU A 29 -18.11 7.20 10.79
C LEU A 29 -17.15 6.43 11.72
N GLU A 30 -17.69 5.55 12.57
CA GLU A 30 -16.90 4.77 13.53
C GLU A 30 -16.00 3.74 12.84
N THR A 31 -16.48 3.14 11.75
CA THR A 31 -15.75 2.13 10.97
C THR A 31 -14.88 2.72 9.87
N SER A 32 -15.26 3.89 9.32
CA SER A 32 -14.51 4.56 8.25
C SER A 32 -13.21 5.18 8.74
N ILE A 33 -13.15 5.84 9.90
CA ILE A 33 -11.91 6.49 10.39
C ILE A 33 -10.75 5.49 10.53
N PRO A 34 -10.90 4.32 11.18
CA PRO A 34 -9.84 3.32 11.26
C PRO A 34 -9.42 2.78 9.90
N LYS A 35 -10.37 2.52 8.99
CA LYS A 35 -10.09 2.03 7.64
C LYS A 35 -9.34 3.07 6.80
N PHE A 36 -9.71 4.34 6.94
CA PHE A 36 -9.03 5.45 6.28
C PHE A 36 -7.57 5.54 6.72
N LYS A 37 -7.33 5.51 8.04
CA LYS A 37 -5.97 5.50 8.59
C LYS A 37 -5.16 4.31 8.06
N LYS A 38 -5.76 3.11 8.04
CA LYS A 38 -5.10 1.93 7.49
C LYS A 38 -4.80 2.07 6.00
N GLY A 39 -5.70 2.67 5.24
CA GLY A 39 -5.50 2.99 3.82
C GLY A 39 -4.30 3.92 3.61
N LEU A 40 -4.16 4.97 4.43
CA LEU A 40 -3.01 5.88 4.37
C LEU A 40 -1.69 5.18 4.72
N GLU A 41 -1.68 4.31 5.73
CA GLU A 41 -0.50 3.51 6.08
C GLU A 41 -0.06 2.59 4.92
N LEU A 42 -1.02 1.93 4.25
CA LEU A 42 -0.76 1.07 3.10
C LEU A 42 -0.27 1.88 1.90
N ALA A 43 -0.90 3.03 1.61
CA ALA A 43 -0.47 3.93 0.55
C ALA A 43 0.97 4.41 0.77
N LYS A 44 1.31 4.79 2.00
CA LYS A 44 2.67 5.21 2.35
C LYS A 44 3.69 4.09 2.19
N PHE A 45 3.35 2.89 2.65
CA PHE A 45 4.19 1.71 2.48
C PHE A 45 4.47 1.39 1.00
N LEU A 46 3.44 1.47 0.15
CA LEU A 46 3.55 1.24 -1.29
C LEU A 46 4.45 2.29 -1.95
N GLU A 47 4.25 3.58 -1.63
CA GLU A 47 5.07 4.69 -2.12
C GLU A 47 6.55 4.46 -1.79
N ASP A 48 6.87 4.12 -0.53
CA ASP A 48 8.24 3.91 -0.09
C ASP A 48 8.89 2.70 -0.79
N LYS A 49 8.14 1.61 -1.01
CA LYS A 49 8.64 0.44 -1.75
C LYS A 49 8.88 0.75 -3.22
N LEU A 50 7.96 1.44 -3.88
CA LEU A 50 8.10 1.84 -5.28
C LEU A 50 9.27 2.80 -5.47
N THR A 51 9.47 3.72 -4.53
CA THR A 51 10.62 4.65 -4.54
C THR A 51 11.93 3.90 -4.47
N LYS A 52 12.05 2.88 -3.60
CA LYS A 52 13.25 2.04 -3.52
C LYS A 52 13.52 1.31 -4.83
N ILE A 53 12.49 0.67 -5.41
CA ILE A 53 12.61 -0.02 -6.71
C ILE A 53 13.05 0.95 -7.80
N LYS A 54 12.47 2.16 -7.84
CA LYS A 54 12.84 3.21 -8.80
C LYS A 54 14.33 3.60 -8.66
N ASN A 55 14.81 3.77 -7.44
CA ASN A 55 16.21 4.10 -7.18
C ASN A 55 17.15 2.96 -7.62
N GLU A 56 16.80 1.70 -7.30
CA GLU A 56 17.57 0.53 -7.74
C GLU A 56 17.67 0.46 -9.28
N VAL A 57 16.55 0.71 -9.99
CA VAL A 57 16.54 0.76 -11.46
C VAL A 57 17.41 1.89 -11.99
N GLN A 58 17.39 3.06 -11.35
CA GLN A 58 18.21 4.20 -11.74
C GLN A 58 19.71 3.89 -11.58
N GLU A 59 20.12 3.29 -10.45
CA GLU A 59 21.51 2.88 -10.22
C GLU A 59 22.00 1.86 -11.25
N ILE A 60 21.12 0.94 -11.68
CA ILE A 60 21.46 -0.04 -12.73
C ILE A 60 21.70 0.69 -14.06
N LYS A 61 20.83 1.63 -14.44
CA LYS A 61 20.98 2.42 -15.67
C LYS A 61 22.22 3.32 -15.71
N GLU A 62 22.74 3.72 -14.55
CA GLU A 62 23.97 4.51 -14.46
C GLU A 62 25.22 3.64 -14.57
N LYS A 63 25.10 2.35 -14.24
CA LYS A 63 26.22 1.39 -14.26
C LYS A 63 26.38 0.66 -15.60
N PHE A 64 25.34 0.61 -16.43
CA PHE A 64 25.31 -0.10 -17.71
C PHE A 64 24.73 0.79 -18.81
#